data_AF-A0A3R7PLB4-F1
#
_entry.id   AF-A0A3R7PLB4-F1
#
_cell.length_a   1.000
_cell.length_b   1.000
_cell.length_c   1.000
_cell.angle_alpha   90.00
_cell.angle_beta   90.00
_cell.angle_gamma   90.00
#
_symmetry.space_group_name_H-M   'P 1'
#
loop_
_entity.id
_entity.type
_entity.pdbx_description
1 polymer ?
#
loop_
_entity_poly.entity_id
_entity_poly.type
_entity_poly.pdbx_seq_one_letter_code
_entity_poly.pdbx_strand_id
1 'polypeptide(L)'
;MHPTDIHQIVANDLLSDKFEDFMLRRVLSMDPDTRWCPAPDCGFAVIATGCAGCPKLKCERPGCGSYFCYHCKAEWHPNQTCDMARAQRSPMFSSHHSITFMTFRQMTMSNHAQDAKC
;
A
#
# COMPACT_ATOMS: atom_id res chain seq x y z
N MET A 1 9.22 -13.23 -26.77
CA MET A 1 10.13 -12.11 -26.49
C MET A 1 10.98 -12.50 -25.31
N HIS A 2 12.27 -12.59 -25.54
CA HIS A 2 13.26 -12.74 -24.48
C HIS A 2 13.51 -11.36 -23.83
N PRO A 3 13.80 -11.26 -22.52
CA PRO A 3 14.04 -9.97 -21.86
C PRO A 3 15.12 -9.11 -22.54
N THR A 4 16.15 -9.75 -23.11
CA THR A 4 17.22 -9.09 -23.86
C THR A 4 16.76 -8.43 -25.16
N ASP A 5 15.66 -8.90 -25.76
CA ASP A 5 15.12 -8.29 -26.99
C ASP A 5 14.69 -6.85 -26.74
N ILE A 6 14.18 -6.56 -25.54
CA ILE A 6 13.73 -5.21 -25.15
C ILE A 6 14.92 -4.25 -25.06
N HIS A 7 16.03 -4.69 -24.47
CA HIS A 7 17.25 -3.90 -24.36
C HIS A 7 17.78 -3.49 -25.74
N GLN A 8 17.69 -4.39 -26.72
CA GLN A 8 18.11 -4.12 -28.10
C GLN A 8 17.16 -3.17 -28.84
N ILE A 9 15.85 -3.30 -28.61
CA ILE A 9 14.83 -2.48 -29.28
C ILE A 9 14.82 -1.05 -28.72
N VAL A 10 14.91 -0.91 -27.40
CA VAL A 10 14.81 0.38 -26.70
C VAL A 10 16.13 1.15 -26.80
N ALA A 11 17.27 0.44 -26.77
CA ALA A 11 18.63 1.01 -26.88
C ALA A 11 18.87 2.25 -25.98
N ASN A 12 18.24 2.25 -24.80
CA ASN A 12 18.33 3.31 -23.80
C ASN A 12 18.18 2.69 -22.40
N ASP A 13 19.26 2.72 -21.63
CA ASP A 13 19.32 2.04 -20.33
C ASP A 13 18.25 2.53 -19.34
N LEU A 14 17.98 3.83 -19.28
CA LEU A 14 16.96 4.39 -18.39
C LEU A 14 15.55 3.90 -18.71
N LEU A 15 15.23 3.79 -20.00
CA LEU A 15 13.93 3.28 -20.45
C LEU A 15 13.83 1.76 -20.27
N SER A 16 14.93 1.04 -20.47
CA SER A 16 15.01 -0.39 -20.19
C SER A 16 14.80 -0.68 -18.70
N ASP A 17 15.45 0.06 -17.81
CA ASP A 17 15.28 -0.07 -16.35
C ASP A 17 13.81 0.19 -15.95
N LYS A 18 13.18 1.21 -16.52
CA LYS A 18 11.76 1.49 -16.28
C LYS A 18 10.85 0.38 -16.81
N PHE A 19 11.19 -0.20 -17.95
CA PHE A 19 10.47 -1.34 -18.47
C PHE A 19 10.57 -2.53 -17.51
N GLU A 20 11.76 -2.85 -17.01
CA GLU A 20 11.96 -3.94 -16.04
C GLU A 20 11.17 -3.71 -14.75
N ASP A 21 11.22 -2.50 -14.19
CA ASP A 21 10.44 -2.10 -13.02
C ASP A 21 8.93 -2.33 -13.23
N PHE A 22 8.40 -1.87 -14.38
CA PHE A 22 6.97 -2.01 -14.69
C PHE A 22 6.56 -3.45 -14.97
N MET A 23 7.42 -4.23 -15.63
CA MET A 23 7.16 -5.65 -15.90
C MET A 23 7.18 -6.46 -14.61
N LEU A 24 8.17 -6.26 -13.74
CA LEU A 24 8.24 -6.89 -12.42
C LEU A 24 6.99 -6.53 -11.60
N ARG A 25 6.62 -5.24 -11.60
CA ARG A 25 5.42 -4.78 -10.91
C ARG A 25 4.16 -5.45 -11.42
N ARG A 26 4.00 -5.58 -12.74
CA ARG A 26 2.86 -6.24 -13.37
C ARG A 26 2.79 -7.72 -12.98
N VAL A 27 3.91 -8.44 -13.10
CA VAL A 27 3.96 -9.89 -12.83
C VAL A 27 3.66 -10.16 -11.36
N LEU A 28 4.32 -9.48 -10.42
CA LEU A 28 4.08 -9.70 -8.99
C LEU A 28 2.69 -9.22 -8.55
N SER A 29 2.09 -8.24 -9.22
CA SER A 29 0.70 -7.84 -8.92
C SER A 29 -0.34 -8.93 -9.23
N MET A 30 0.03 -9.97 -9.98
CA MET A 30 -0.81 -11.15 -10.22
C MET A 30 -0.78 -12.14 -9.04
N ASP A 31 0.23 -12.06 -8.18
CA ASP A 31 0.31 -12.86 -6.96
C ASP A 31 -0.60 -12.24 -5.87
N PRO A 32 -1.60 -12.98 -5.36
CA PRO A 32 -2.55 -12.49 -4.36
C PRO A 32 -1.91 -12.13 -3.02
N ASP A 33 -0.69 -12.58 -2.74
CA ASP A 33 0.05 -12.34 -1.49
C ASP A 33 1.09 -11.21 -1.62
N THR A 34 1.31 -10.69 -2.84
CA THR A 34 2.20 -9.55 -3.06
C THR A 34 1.57 -8.23 -2.64
N ARG A 35 2.28 -7.43 -1.85
CA ARG A 35 1.91 -6.07 -1.45
C ARG A 35 3.02 -5.08 -1.77
N TRP A 36 2.72 -4.11 -2.62
CA TRP A 36 3.59 -3.00 -2.93
C TRP A 36 3.54 -1.94 -1.84
N CYS A 37 4.70 -1.40 -1.49
CA CYS A 37 4.81 -0.23 -0.65
C CYS A 37 4.03 0.93 -1.29
N PRO A 38 3.14 1.64 -0.55
CA PRO A 38 2.36 2.75 -1.10
C PRO A 38 3.13 4.08 -1.13
N ALA A 39 4.35 4.14 -0.57
CA ALA A 39 5.13 5.37 -0.54
C ALA A 39 5.48 5.82 -1.97
N PRO A 40 5.41 7.14 -2.26
CA PRO A 40 5.82 7.65 -3.56
C PRO A 40 7.28 7.27 -3.85
N ASP A 41 7.57 6.99 -5.12
CA ASP A 41 8.91 6.60 -5.60
C ASP A 41 9.52 5.35 -4.95
N CYS A 42 8.73 4.56 -4.20
CA CYS A 42 9.18 3.32 -3.59
C CYS A 42 8.76 2.09 -4.39
N GLY A 43 9.71 1.43 -5.05
CA GLY A 43 9.50 0.14 -5.75
C GLY A 43 9.71 -1.09 -4.86
N PHE A 44 9.43 -1.05 -3.56
CA PHE A 44 9.57 -2.21 -2.67
C PHE A 44 8.25 -2.99 -2.59
N ALA A 45 8.33 -4.32 -2.59
CA ALA A 45 7.19 -5.20 -2.40
C ALA A 45 7.52 -6.30 -1.37
N VAL A 46 6.50 -6.73 -0.65
CA VAL A 46 6.56 -7.87 0.27
C VAL A 46 5.61 -8.93 -0.26
N ILE A 47 6.04 -10.20 -0.25
CA ILE A 47 5.16 -11.35 -0.48
C ILE A 47 4.85 -11.93 0.90
N ALA A 48 3.62 -11.78 1.37
CA ALA A 48 3.20 -12.18 2.72
C ALA A 48 2.12 -13.25 2.63
N THR A 49 2.48 -14.51 2.84
CA THR A 49 1.61 -15.68 2.65
C THR A 49 0.92 -16.10 3.95
N GLY A 50 -0.35 -16.51 3.88
CA GLY A 50 -1.08 -17.04 5.05
C GLY A 50 -1.54 -16.00 6.07
N CYS A 51 -1.49 -14.71 5.72
CA CYS A 51 -1.96 -13.63 6.58
C CYS A 51 -3.50 -13.61 6.67
N ALA A 52 -4.04 -13.74 7.88
CA ALA A 52 -5.45 -13.51 8.18
C ALA A 52 -5.69 -12.08 8.72
N GLY A 53 -6.67 -11.37 8.20
CA GLY A 53 -7.04 -10.02 8.65
C GLY A 53 -6.18 -8.90 8.07
N CYS A 54 -5.85 -7.89 8.89
CA CYS A 54 -5.17 -6.65 8.49
C CYS A 54 -3.81 -6.47 9.20
N PRO A 55 -2.80 -7.32 8.95
CA PRO A 55 -1.50 -7.15 9.59
C PRO A 55 -0.75 -5.93 9.08
N LYS A 56 0.09 -5.37 9.97
CA LYS A 56 0.99 -4.24 9.70
C LYS A 56 2.24 -4.73 8.99
N LEU A 57 2.47 -4.24 7.77
CA LEU A 57 3.70 -4.50 7.01
C LEU A 57 4.66 -3.31 7.17
N LYS A 58 5.97 -3.60 7.13
CA LYS A 58 7.04 -2.61 7.13
C LYS A 58 7.77 -2.63 5.79
N CYS A 59 7.98 -1.47 5.19
CA CYS A 59 8.88 -1.31 4.05
C CYS A 59 10.34 -1.37 4.53
N GLU A 60 11.10 -2.34 4.05
CA GLU A 60 12.50 -2.53 4.45
C GLU A 60 13.50 -1.86 3.50
N ARG A 61 13.01 -1.13 2.48
CA ARG A 61 13.86 -0.30 1.63
C ARG A 61 14.58 0.76 2.48
N PRO A 62 15.92 0.85 2.42
CA PRO A 62 16.67 1.90 3.09
C PRO A 62 16.14 3.29 2.71
N GLY A 63 15.88 4.13 3.71
CA GLY A 63 15.35 5.49 3.52
C GLY A 63 13.84 5.60 3.32
N CYS A 64 13.09 4.49 3.22
CA CYS A 64 11.63 4.54 3.15
C CYS A 64 10.96 4.31 4.51
N GLY A 65 11.06 3.09 5.06
CA GLY A 65 10.57 2.76 6.40
C GLY A 65 9.06 2.92 6.63
N SER A 66 8.25 3.09 5.58
CA SER A 66 6.80 3.24 5.71
C SER A 66 6.11 1.99 6.22
N TYR A 67 4.95 2.17 6.86
CA TYR A 67 4.09 1.07 7.29
C TYR A 67 2.79 1.06 6.49
N PHE A 68 2.33 -0.12 6.11
CA PHE A 68 1.14 -0.27 5.28
C PHE A 68 0.33 -1.52 5.64
N CYS A 69 -0.96 -1.48 5.33
CA CYS A 69 -1.90 -2.55 5.62
C CYS A 69 -1.83 -3.62 4.53
N TYR A 70 -1.63 -4.88 4.95
CA TYR A 70 -1.71 -6.02 4.03
C TYR A 70 -3.07 -6.08 3.32
N HIS A 71 -4.19 -5.88 4.01
CA HIS A 71 -5.51 -6.10 3.41
C HIS A 71 -5.91 -5.00 2.41
N CYS A 72 -5.92 -3.73 2.82
CA CYS A 72 -6.37 -2.64 1.95
C CYS A 72 -5.28 -1.98 1.10
N LYS A 73 -4.01 -2.39 1.29
CA LYS A 73 -2.85 -1.91 0.51
C LYS A 73 -2.51 -0.44 0.68
N ALA A 74 -3.05 0.21 1.71
CA ALA A 74 -2.83 1.63 1.96
C ALA A 74 -1.99 1.85 3.22
N GLU A 75 -1.70 3.11 3.54
CA GLU A 75 -0.97 3.47 4.77
C GLU A 75 -1.57 2.78 6.00
N TRP A 76 -0.68 2.34 6.90
CA TRP A 76 -1.05 1.61 8.09
C TRP A 76 -2.01 2.41 8.96
N HIS A 77 -3.04 1.74 9.46
CA HIS A 77 -4.12 2.38 10.17
C HIS A 77 -4.47 1.64 11.46
N PRO A 78 -3.90 2.05 12.61
CA PRO A 78 -4.18 1.39 13.87
C PRO A 78 -5.61 1.66 14.32
N ASN A 79 -6.22 0.69 15.02
CA ASN A 79 -7.52 0.82 15.68
C ASN A 79 -8.71 1.16 14.77
N GLN A 80 -8.57 1.03 13.45
CA GLN A 80 -9.67 1.25 12.49
C GLN A 80 -9.76 0.12 11.47
N THR A 81 -10.98 -0.17 11.02
CA THR A 81 -11.20 -1.09 9.91
C THR A 81 -10.72 -0.46 8.61
N CYS A 82 -10.45 -1.29 7.60
CA CYS A 82 -10.06 -0.81 6.27
C CYS A 82 -11.09 0.13 5.65
N ASP A 83 -12.38 -0.09 5.90
CA ASP A 83 -13.47 0.73 5.38
C ASP A 83 -13.50 2.12 6.04
N MET A 84 -13.31 2.19 7.36
CA MET A 84 -13.17 3.46 8.07
C MET A 84 -11.96 4.25 7.55
N ALA A 85 -10.83 3.57 7.34
CA ALA A 85 -9.63 4.18 6.78
C ALA A 85 -9.85 4.72 5.36
N ARG A 86 -10.59 3.98 4.53
CA ARG A 86 -10.94 4.40 3.18
C ARG A 86 -11.83 5.64 3.19
N ALA A 87 -12.86 5.67 4.04
CA ALA A 87 -13.80 6.78 4.13
C ALA A 87 -13.11 8.10 4.51
N GLN A 88 -12.09 8.06 5.38
CA GLN A 88 -11.32 9.25 5.78
C GLN A 88 -10.43 9.84 4.67
N ARG A 89 -9.98 9.00 3.72
CA ARG A 89 -9.11 9.44 2.61
C ARG A 89 -9.87 10.00 1.42
N SER A 90 -11.16 9.70 1.29
CA SER A 90 -11.98 10.25 0.24
C SER A 90 -12.06 11.77 0.42
N PRO A 91 -11.56 12.58 -0.53
CA PRO A 91 -11.74 14.02 -0.45
C PRO A 91 -13.25 14.28 -0.48
N MET A 92 -13.77 14.83 0.62
CA MET A 92 -15.10 15.43 0.57
C MET A 92 -15.02 16.53 -0.48
N PHE A 93 -15.68 16.33 -1.62
CA PHE A 93 -16.14 17.47 -2.40
C PHE A 93 -17.02 18.27 -1.45
N SER A 94 -16.50 19.40 -0.99
CA SER A 94 -17.19 20.34 -0.12
C SER A 94 -18.47 20.83 -0.81
N SER A 95 -19.55 20.09 -0.64
CA SER A 95 -20.88 20.69 -0.73
C SER A 95 -21.00 21.65 0.43
N HIS A 96 -21.06 22.92 0.08
CA HIS A 96 -21.26 24.06 0.94
C HIS A 96 -22.52 23.85 1.83
N HIS A 97 -22.36 23.35 3.06
CA HIS A 97 -23.39 23.53 4.08
C HIS A 97 -22.87 23.55 5.51
N SER A 98 -23.48 24.46 6.26
CA SER A 98 -23.09 25.06 7.53
C SER A 98 -22.66 24.14 8.67
N ILE A 99 -21.73 24.69 9.44
CA ILE A 99 -21.32 24.35 10.81
C ILE A 99 -22.49 23.78 11.63
N THR A 100 -22.36 22.53 12.08
CA THR A 100 -22.94 22.09 13.35
C THR A 100 -21.95 21.13 14.00
N PHE A 101 -21.32 21.62 15.07
CA PHE A 101 -20.53 20.81 16.00
C PHE A 101 -21.37 19.62 16.46
N MET A 102 -21.00 18.40 16.05
CA MET A 102 -21.52 17.19 16.68
C MET A 102 -20.38 16.50 17.42
N THR A 103 -20.65 16.33 18.70
CA THR A 103 -19.78 15.90 19.78
C THR A 103 -19.16 14.53 19.49
N PHE A 104 -17.83 14.47 19.62
CA PHE A 104 -17.08 13.21 19.66
C PHE A 104 -17.57 12.38 20.85
N ARG A 105 -18.31 11.30 20.58
CA ARG A 105 -18.63 10.29 21.58
C ARG A 105 -17.49 9.29 21.62
N GLN A 106 -16.68 9.37 22.68
CA GLN A 106 -15.66 8.39 23.00
C GLN A 106 -16.32 7.00 23.12
N MET A 107 -15.94 6.08 22.24
CA MET A 107 -16.05 4.65 22.50
C MET A 107 -14.63 4.10 22.47
N THR A 108 -14.01 4.09 23.65
CA THR A 108 -12.78 3.34 23.88
C THR A 108 -13.11 1.88 24.19
N MET A 109 -12.06 1.07 24.01
CA MET A 109 -11.87 -0.35 24.34
C MET A 109 -12.09 -1.28 23.15
N SER A 110 -11.15 -2.09 22.68
CA SER A 110 -9.71 -2.28 22.93
C SER A 110 -9.27 -3.20 21.79
N ASN A 111 -8.32 -2.81 20.94
CA ASN A 111 -7.78 -3.76 19.95
C ASN A 111 -6.27 -3.86 20.11
N HIS A 112 -5.83 -5.08 20.40
CA HIS A 112 -4.42 -5.45 20.39
C HIS A 112 -3.79 -5.01 19.07
N ALA A 113 -2.70 -4.24 19.19
CA ALA A 113 -1.77 -4.01 18.10
C ALA A 113 -1.18 -5.37 17.71
N GLN A 114 -1.81 -6.04 16.76
CA GLN A 114 -1.29 -7.27 16.19
C GLN A 114 -0.22 -6.89 15.18
N ASP A 115 1.01 -6.78 15.68
CA ASP A 115 2.20 -7.09 14.90
C ASP A 115 2.10 -8.57 14.51
N ALA A 116 1.38 -8.89 13.44
CA ALA A 116 1.35 -10.26 12.97
C ALA A 116 2.62 -10.56 12.18
N LYS A 117 3.35 -11.57 12.63
CA LYS A 117 4.08 -12.44 11.71
C LYS A 117 3.03 -13.19 10.89
N CYS A 118 2.94 -12.85 9.59
CA CYS A 118 2.97 -13.92 8.61
C CYS A 118 4.26 -14.73 8.89
#